data_AF-A0A9K3KQU0-F1
#
_entry.id   AF-A0A9K3KQU0-F1
#
_cell.length_a   1.000
_cell.length_b   1.000
_cell.length_c   1.000
_cell.angle_alpha   90.00
_cell.angle_beta   90.00
_cell.angle_gamma   90.00
#
_symmetry.space_group_name_H-M   'P 1'
#
loop_
_entity.id
_entity.type
_entity.pdbx_description
1 polymer ?
#
loop_
_entity_poly.entity_id
_entity_poly.type
_entity_poly.pdbx_seq_one_letter_code
_entity_poly.pdbx_strand_id
1 'polypeptide(L)'
;MIFRNALLHELEDGERVESDNGLRGVSPQYAKCPLSIGNLVECEDMQQQVRSRHETINKRFKQWRIMKNIYMGSIEHHGGFFRTFAIVTQLCIEHGEPLFSIAYEDPHFDDDSYFQEPASNNDSENEE
;
A
#
# COMPACT_ATOMS: atom_id res chain seq x y z
N MET A 1 13.40 -6.55 -1.54
CA MET A 1 11.94 -6.68 -1.26
C MET A 1 11.22 -6.78 -2.59
N ILE A 2 10.15 -7.57 -2.69
CA ILE A 2 9.43 -7.84 -3.95
C ILE A 2 9.01 -6.55 -4.67
N PHE A 3 8.56 -5.53 -3.92
CA PHE A 3 8.18 -4.22 -4.47
C PHE A 3 9.26 -3.58 -5.35
N ARG A 4 10.49 -3.42 -4.83
CA ARG A 4 11.59 -2.76 -5.55
C ARG A 4 12.14 -3.56 -6.73
N ASN A 5 11.93 -4.87 -6.74
CA ASN A 5 12.50 -5.77 -7.75
C ASN A 5 11.50 -6.10 -8.87
N ALA A 6 10.22 -5.72 -8.71
CA ALA A 6 9.16 -6.05 -9.66
C ALA A 6 8.16 -4.89 -9.75
N LEU A 7 7.23 -4.77 -8.80
CA LEU A 7 6.07 -3.87 -8.91
C LEU A 7 6.45 -2.42 -9.22
N LEU A 8 7.55 -1.90 -8.65
CA LEU A 8 8.00 -0.53 -8.91
C LEU A 8 8.31 -0.26 -10.40
N HIS A 9 8.76 -1.27 -11.14
CA HIS A 9 9.06 -1.15 -12.58
C HIS A 9 7.83 -1.30 -13.47
N GLU A 10 6.69 -1.71 -12.91
CA GLU A 10 5.42 -1.84 -13.60
C GLU A 10 4.52 -0.61 -13.41
N LEU A 11 4.95 0.37 -12.58
CA LEU A 11 4.21 1.62 -12.36
C LEU A 11 4.41 2.57 -13.53
N GLU A 12 3.32 3.17 -13.98
CA GLU A 12 3.37 4.26 -14.96
C GLU A 12 3.86 5.58 -14.34
N ASP A 13 4.24 6.54 -15.19
CA ASP A 13 4.67 7.86 -14.73
C ASP A 13 3.56 8.55 -13.93
N GLY A 14 3.86 8.86 -12.67
CA GLY A 14 2.90 9.46 -11.73
C GLY A 14 2.02 8.46 -10.98
N GLU A 15 2.08 7.17 -11.31
CA GLU A 15 1.38 6.11 -10.59
C GLU A 15 2.07 5.82 -9.24
N ARG A 16 1.25 5.62 -8.20
CA ARG A 16 1.71 5.38 -6.83
C ARG A 16 0.88 4.30 -6.17
N VAL A 17 1.51 3.50 -5.32
CA VAL A 17 0.81 2.46 -4.54
C VAL A 17 0.50 2.93 -3.12
N GLU A 18 -0.69 2.60 -2.61
CA GLU A 18 -1.01 2.73 -1.19
C GLU A 18 -0.43 1.56 -0.40
N SER A 19 0.43 1.86 0.57
CA SER A 19 1.14 0.86 1.35
C SER A 19 1.15 1.20 2.84
N ASP A 20 1.51 0.21 3.65
CA ASP A 20 1.95 0.47 5.01
C ASP A 20 3.30 1.21 5.04
N ASN A 21 3.78 1.48 6.25
CA ASN A 21 5.03 2.21 6.49
C ASN A 21 6.31 1.48 6.06
N GLY A 22 6.23 0.25 5.53
CA GLY A 22 7.39 -0.49 5.03
C GLY A 22 8.01 0.12 3.77
N LEU A 23 7.26 0.95 3.03
CA LEU A 23 7.73 1.62 1.81
C LEU A 23 8.06 3.10 1.98
N ARG A 24 8.25 3.60 3.22
CA ARG A 24 8.59 5.02 3.46
C ARG A 24 9.81 5.52 2.67
N GLY A 25 10.81 4.67 2.45
CA GLY A 25 12.03 5.06 1.73
C GLY A 25 11.85 5.33 0.23
N VAL A 26 10.66 5.10 -0.33
CA VAL A 26 10.31 5.41 -1.74
C VAL A 26 9.08 6.32 -1.84
N SER A 27 8.59 6.79 -0.69
CA SER A 27 7.49 7.74 -0.57
C SER A 27 8.02 9.17 -0.66
N PRO A 28 7.27 10.14 -1.23
CA PRO A 28 5.94 10.02 -1.83
C PRO A 28 5.95 9.63 -3.32
N GLN A 29 7.13 9.38 -3.90
CA GLN A 29 7.29 9.24 -5.34
C GLN A 29 6.61 7.99 -5.92
N TYR A 30 6.76 6.84 -5.28
CA TYR A 30 6.22 5.57 -5.80
C TYR A 30 5.21 4.90 -4.85
N ALA A 31 5.18 5.34 -3.59
CA ALA A 31 4.25 4.83 -2.59
C ALA A 31 3.70 5.96 -1.74
N LYS A 32 2.46 5.82 -1.28
CA LYS A 32 1.85 6.64 -0.23
C LYS A 32 1.80 5.81 1.05
N CYS A 33 2.24 6.42 2.15
CA CYS A 33 2.31 5.76 3.45
C CYS A 33 1.66 6.66 4.51
N PRO A 34 1.03 6.11 5.56
CA PRO A 34 0.39 6.92 6.59
C PRO A 34 1.33 7.95 7.25
N LEU A 35 2.59 7.57 7.45
CA LEU A 35 3.59 8.41 8.10
C LEU A 35 4.61 8.99 7.09
N SER A 36 4.23 9.12 5.81
CA SER A 36 5.05 9.85 4.85
C SER A 36 4.89 11.36 4.98
N ILE A 37 5.97 12.08 4.71
CA ILE A 37 5.96 13.54 4.61
C ILE A 37 4.99 13.93 3.48
N GLY A 38 4.02 14.79 3.78
CA GLY A 38 2.98 15.21 2.84
C GLY A 38 1.73 14.33 2.80
N ASN A 39 1.58 13.36 3.71
CA ASN A 39 0.31 12.66 3.87
C ASN A 39 -0.70 13.56 4.61
N LEU A 40 -1.82 13.86 3.96
CA LEU A 40 -2.87 14.68 4.56
C LEU A 40 -3.70 13.86 5.54
N VAL A 41 -3.99 14.43 6.70
CA VAL A 41 -4.87 13.81 7.71
C VAL A 41 -6.26 13.55 7.13
N GLU A 42 -6.73 14.44 6.25
CA GLU A 42 -8.04 14.31 5.57
C GLU A 42 -8.12 13.08 4.66
N CYS A 43 -6.98 12.58 4.18
CA CYS A 43 -6.93 11.37 3.34
C CYS A 43 -6.91 10.08 4.15
N GLU A 44 -6.76 10.12 5.48
CA GLU A 44 -6.57 8.93 6.31
C GLU A 44 -7.70 7.91 6.16
N ASP A 45 -8.96 8.36 6.15
CA ASP A 45 -10.13 7.49 6.04
C ASP A 45 -10.17 6.76 4.69
N MET A 46 -9.97 7.50 3.60
CA MET A 46 -9.90 6.95 2.24
C MET A 46 -8.76 5.94 2.11
N GLN A 47 -7.56 6.30 2.58
CA GLN A 47 -6.40 5.42 2.55
C GLN A 47 -6.60 4.18 3.42
N GLN A 48 -7.26 4.34 4.57
CA GLN A 48 -7.60 3.23 5.46
C GLN A 48 -8.54 2.25 4.76
N GLN A 49 -9.51 2.73 4.00
CA GLN A 49 -10.37 1.87 3.18
C GLN A 49 -9.56 1.09 2.14
N VAL A 50 -8.64 1.75 1.41
CA VAL A 50 -7.78 1.09 0.41
C VAL A 50 -6.94 -0.01 1.06
N ARG A 51 -6.28 0.30 2.18
CA ARG A 51 -5.52 -0.70 2.94
C ARG A 51 -6.40 -1.85 3.43
N SER A 52 -7.63 -1.58 3.87
CA SER A 52 -8.58 -2.62 4.26
C SER A 52 -9.00 -3.53 3.09
N ARG A 53 -9.10 -2.99 1.87
CA ARG A 53 -9.35 -3.80 0.67
C ARG A 53 -8.14 -4.65 0.30
N HIS A 54 -6.92 -4.10 0.39
CA HIS A 54 -5.69 -4.89 0.24
C HIS A 54 -5.63 -6.04 1.26
N GLU A 55 -5.95 -5.77 2.53
CA GLU A 55 -6.01 -6.79 3.56
C GLU A 55 -7.08 -7.86 3.32
N THR A 56 -8.19 -7.50 2.67
CA THR A 56 -9.22 -8.47 2.28
C THR A 56 -8.68 -9.45 1.24
N ILE A 57 -7.93 -8.98 0.24
CA ILE A 57 -7.24 -9.83 -0.74
C ILE A 57 -6.19 -10.70 -0.04
N ASN A 58 -5.37 -10.11 0.85
CA ASN A 58 -4.36 -10.86 1.62
C ASN A 58 -5.00 -11.98 2.45
N LYS A 59 -6.17 -11.74 3.05
CA LYS A 59 -6.93 -12.78 3.77
C LYS A 59 -7.35 -13.93 2.84
N ARG A 60 -7.82 -13.65 1.62
CA ARG A 60 -8.15 -14.70 0.64
C ARG A 60 -6.91 -15.54 0.28
N PHE A 61 -5.77 -14.90 0.03
CA PHE A 61 -4.51 -15.63 -0.17
C PHE A 61 -4.09 -16.46 1.05
N LYS A 62 -4.30 -15.97 2.26
CA LYS A 62 -4.03 -16.72 3.51
C LYS A 62 -4.97 -17.94 3.66
N GLN A 63 -6.21 -17.87 3.19
CA GLN A 63 -7.17 -18.99 3.26
C GLN A 63 -6.70 -20.20 2.45
N TRP A 64 -6.05 -19.99 1.31
CA TRP A 64 -5.44 -21.07 0.52
C TRP A 64 -4.23 -21.71 1.22
N ARG A 65 -3.74 -21.14 2.32
CA ARG A 65 -2.55 -21.58 3.09
C ARG A 65 -1.26 -21.65 2.28
N ILE A 66 -1.23 -21.08 1.07
CA ILE A 66 -0.07 -21.08 0.18
C ILE A 66 1.11 -20.25 0.71
N MET A 67 0.84 -19.30 1.61
CA MET A 67 1.88 -18.50 2.26
C MET A 67 2.37 -19.10 3.59
N LYS A 68 1.63 -20.08 4.15
CA LYS A 68 1.95 -20.69 5.45
C LYS A 68 2.61 -22.06 5.29
N ASN A 69 2.12 -22.87 4.35
CA ASN A 69 2.63 -24.20 4.14
C ASN A 69 3.91 -24.15 3.31
N ILE A 70 4.91 -24.94 3.69
CA ILE A 70 6.12 -25.09 2.89
C ILE A 70 5.75 -25.86 1.62
N TYR A 71 6.06 -25.27 0.46
CA TYR A 71 5.89 -25.97 -0.80
C TYR A 71 6.91 -27.11 -0.90
N MET A 72 6.42 -28.35 -1.00
CA MET A 72 7.26 -29.56 -1.01
C MET A 72 7.77 -29.94 -2.42
N GLY A 73 7.34 -29.24 -3.47
CA GLY A 73 7.82 -29.45 -4.83
C GLY A 73 9.10 -28.66 -5.12
N SER A 74 9.60 -28.76 -6.36
CA SER A 74 10.75 -27.97 -6.80
C SER A 74 10.43 -26.48 -6.88
N ILE A 75 11.35 -25.63 -6.42
CA ILE A 75 11.15 -24.17 -6.38
C ILE A 75 10.77 -23.54 -7.73
N GLU A 76 11.21 -24.12 -8.84
CA GLU A 76 10.87 -23.68 -10.21
C GLU A 76 9.34 -23.69 -10.46
N HIS A 77 8.62 -24.65 -9.89
CA HIS A 77 7.18 -24.79 -10.04
C HIS A 77 6.38 -23.97 -9.02
N HIS A 78 7.01 -23.50 -7.94
CA HIS A 78 6.34 -22.75 -6.89
C HIS A 78 5.64 -21.49 -7.42
N GLY A 79 6.31 -20.76 -8.32
CA GLY A 79 5.72 -19.56 -8.94
C GLY A 79 4.48 -19.87 -9.78
N GLY A 80 4.45 -21.01 -10.48
CA GLY A 80 3.27 -21.48 -11.22
C GLY A 80 2.11 -21.79 -10.27
N PHE A 81 2.39 -22.49 -9.18
CA PHE A 81 1.39 -22.83 -8.17
C PHE A 81 0.78 -21.57 -7.53
N PHE A 82 1.62 -20.60 -7.13
CA PHE A 82 1.16 -19.34 -6.58
C PHE A 82 0.27 -18.57 -7.58
N ARG A 83 0.68 -18.49 -8.85
CA ARG A 83 -0.12 -17.85 -9.92
C ARG A 83 -1.48 -18.52 -10.11
N THR A 84 -1.57 -19.84 -10.02
CA THR A 84 -2.86 -20.54 -10.11
C THR A 84 -3.84 -20.05 -9.04
N PHE A 85 -3.39 -19.91 -7.79
CA PHE A 85 -4.27 -19.38 -6.72
C PHE A 85 -4.58 -17.89 -6.89
N ALA A 86 -3.68 -17.11 -7.47
CA ALA A 86 -3.97 -15.73 -7.84
C ALA A 86 -5.09 -15.66 -8.89
N ILE A 87 -5.02 -16.49 -9.94
CA ILE A 87 -6.05 -16.59 -10.98
C ILE A 87 -7.39 -17.06 -10.39
N VAL A 88 -7.38 -18.09 -9.54
CA VAL A 88 -8.60 -18.56 -8.86
C VAL A 88 -9.20 -17.44 -8.01
N THR A 89 -8.38 -16.71 -7.27
CA THR A 89 -8.83 -15.58 -6.44
C THR A 89 -9.44 -14.47 -7.32
N GLN A 90 -8.84 -14.17 -8.47
CA GLN A 90 -9.39 -13.21 -9.44
C GLN A 90 -10.75 -13.67 -9.98
N LEU A 91 -10.87 -14.94 -10.37
CA LEU A 91 -12.15 -15.50 -10.84
C LEU A 91 -13.24 -15.41 -9.77
N CYS A 92 -12.92 -15.67 -8.50
CA CYS A 92 -13.86 -15.48 -7.39
C CYS A 92 -14.30 -14.02 -7.25
N ILE A 93 -13.38 -13.05 -7.43
CA ILE A 93 -13.72 -11.62 -7.41
C ILE A 93 -14.71 -11.27 -8.52
N GLU A 94 -14.50 -11.79 -9.72
CA GLU A 94 -15.31 -11.46 -10.90
C GLU A 94 -16.68 -12.15 -10.94
N HIS A 95 -16.80 -13.36 -10.35
CA HIS A 95 -17.97 -14.24 -10.60
C HIS A 95 -18.82 -14.57 -9.36
N GLY A 96 -18.58 -13.97 -8.19
CA GLY A 96 -19.45 -14.21 -7.04
C GLY A 96 -19.07 -13.52 -5.74
N GLU A 97 -17.81 -13.11 -5.58
CA GLU A 97 -17.29 -12.52 -4.35
C GLU A 97 -16.52 -11.22 -4.64
N PRO A 98 -17.16 -10.19 -5.21
CA PRO A 98 -16.48 -8.94 -5.52
C PRO A 98 -15.95 -8.26 -4.25
N LEU A 99 -14.89 -7.48 -4.41
CA LEU A 99 -14.41 -6.61 -3.35
C LEU A 99 -15.33 -5.39 -3.25
N PHE A 100 -15.47 -4.83 -2.05
CA PHE A 100 -16.22 -3.60 -1.84
C PHE A 100 -15.57 -2.42 -2.58
N SER A 101 -16.38 -1.57 -3.22
CA SER A 101 -15.90 -0.40 -3.95
C SER A 101 -15.29 0.64 -3.01
N ILE A 102 -14.30 1.38 -3.51
CA ILE A 102 -13.65 2.48 -2.78
C ILE A 102 -13.59 3.67 -3.73
N ALA A 103 -14.03 4.83 -3.24
CA ALA A 103 -13.76 6.10 -3.91
C ALA A 103 -12.35 6.52 -3.51
N TYR A 104 -11.50 6.81 -4.51
CA TYR A 104 -10.15 7.28 -4.28
C TYR A 104 -9.90 8.53 -5.12
N GLU A 105 -9.59 9.62 -4.44
CA GLU A 105 -9.26 10.91 -5.05
C GLU A 105 -7.87 11.31 -4.57
N ASP A 106 -6.95 11.48 -5.50
CA ASP A 106 -5.60 11.91 -5.17
C ASP A 106 -5.63 13.41 -4.86
N PRO A 107 -5.20 13.84 -3.65
CA PRO A 107 -5.18 15.27 -3.34
C PRO A 107 -4.33 16.05 -4.35
N HIS A 108 -4.91 17.09 -4.93
CA HIS A 108 -4.22 18.02 -5.82
C HIS A 108 -3.32 18.95 -5.00
N PHE A 109 -2.02 18.92 -5.26
CA PHE A 109 -1.01 19.78 -4.63
C PHE A 109 -0.84 21.07 -5.44
N ASP A 110 -1.87 21.92 -5.49
CA ASP A 110 -1.82 23.21 -6.19
C ASP A 110 -1.51 24.40 -5.25
N ASP A 111 -1.14 24.17 -3.99
CA ASP A 111 -0.90 25.24 -3.03
C ASP A 111 0.47 25.10 -2.35
N ASP A 112 1.33 26.09 -2.54
CA ASP A 112 2.68 26.21 -1.95
C ASP A 112 2.66 26.31 -0.40
N SER A 113 1.49 26.23 0.22
CA SER A 113 1.28 26.31 1.67
C SER A 113 1.77 25.08 2.47
N TYR A 114 2.17 24.00 1.78
CA TYR A 114 2.46 22.69 2.40
C TYR A 114 3.89 22.47 2.90
N PHE A 115 4.85 23.32 2.53
CA PHE A 115 6.17 23.33 3.16
C PHE A 115 6.12 24.20 4.43
N GLN A 116 5.28 23.87 5.39
CA GLN A 116 5.41 24.45 6.73
C GLN A 116 6.70 23.89 7.36
N GLU A 117 7.71 24.75 7.48
CA GLU A 117 8.89 24.47 8.27
C GLU A 117 8.45 24.01 9.67
N PRO A 118 9.10 22.98 10.26
CA PRO A 118 8.76 22.55 11.60
C PRO A 118 8.87 23.73 12.54
N ALA A 119 7.82 23.99 13.32
CA ALA A 119 7.78 25.06 14.30
C ALA A 119 9.06 25.05 15.12
N SER A 120 9.84 26.13 15.05
CA SER A 120 10.97 26.35 15.93
C SER A 120 10.44 26.30 17.36
N ASN A 121 10.82 25.28 18.13
CA ASN A 121 10.60 25.24 19.57
C ASN A 121 11.29 26.45 20.18
N ASN A 122 10.52 27.52 20.42
CA ASN A 122 10.91 28.55 21.36
C ASN A 122 10.70 27.98 22.76
N ASP A 123 11.63 27.14 23.21
CA ASP A 123 11.86 26.95 24.63
C ASP A 123 12.55 28.23 25.14
N SER A 124 11.76 29.29 25.29
CA SER A 124 12.16 30.44 26.09
C SER A 124 12.06 30.05 27.55
N GLU A 125 13.23 29.86 28.14
CA GLU A 125 13.58 30.18 29.52
C GLU A 125 12.52 31.06 30.21
N ASN A 126 12.00 30.59 31.35
CA ASN A 126 11.59 31.47 32.43
C ASN A 126 11.96 30.83 33.76
N GLU A 127 13.05 31.34 34.29
CA GLU A 127 13.38 31.37 35.72
C GLU A 127 12.22 31.98 36.51
N GLU A 128 11.75 31.30 37.56
CA GLU A 128 11.61 31.85 38.91
C GLU A 128 11.52 30.72 39.95
#